data_AF-A0AAN8N4G7-F1
#
_entry.id   AF-A0AAN8N4G7-F1
#
_cell.length_a   1.000
_cell.length_b   1.000
_cell.length_c   1.000
_cell.angle_alpha   90.00
_cell.angle_beta   90.00
_cell.angle_gamma   90.00
#
_symmetry.space_group_name_H-M   'P 1'
#
loop_
_entity.id
_entity.type
_entity.pdbx_description
1 polymer ?
#
loop_
_entity_poly.entity_id
_entity_poly.type
_entity_poly.pdbx_seq_one_letter_code
_entity_poly.pdbx_strand_id
1 'polypeptide(L)'
;MLNYPALTGAILPAMFLSPEGYQTGDFLRQIDRSIPMGKQKMAVVPSFSLKDFLARPFITNMGALAKLAATSMTSSGEPETINGALSVLATYSRSLVSIWRETGISTLPDDATISHDPAQTNTGQLWHVLKSSLFSAVVVLEGIVRILLQSHQVARNNEVHVFASQILCILRDFYFITHRTNPAAFGTYMFVYHACVDIVMSNPAQSESLAAQLAPIQAGTIPTHPTDILRDLYFLNTLEYLVISCSPRFCTTIVSPSLTPYLTCPSITSILREPFESAHSLMLAMVGCPQLVESSFKILPGYIESVFAAYPLFLSTRQFRLAIASLVKFTSPPTALSGIQRDLPDVVLEMLCARIEAADARYPVKAYKPPPPPVEATPDGSAPAAAEPQPEEEFTERDVCILSMLDALPFMEEAALMRWLDIAAGYVGKTTRGDSREALRGRFWDVISGELDVGRSQLAIPWWSEGGREVVLGISG
;
A
#
# COMPACT_ATOMS: atom_id res chain seq x y z
N MET A 1 12.11 41.83 -17.96
CA MET A 1 11.41 40.53 -17.85
C MET A 1 12.39 39.55 -17.21
N LEU A 2 12.01 38.83 -16.16
CA LEU A 2 12.85 37.75 -15.61
C LEU A 2 12.88 36.60 -16.61
N ASN A 3 14.06 36.03 -16.85
CA ASN A 3 14.21 34.80 -17.62
C ASN A 3 13.96 33.61 -16.68
N TYR A 4 12.69 33.19 -16.58
CA TYR A 4 12.27 32.09 -15.71
C TYR A 4 12.95 30.74 -16.04
N PRO A 5 13.11 30.33 -17.32
CA PRO A 5 13.89 29.14 -17.67
C PRO A 5 15.32 29.17 -17.12
N ALA A 6 16.05 30.28 -17.31
CA ALA A 6 17.42 30.42 -16.81
C ALA A 6 17.48 30.41 -15.27
N LEU A 7 16.49 31.02 -14.61
CA LEU A 7 16.39 31.03 -13.15
C LEU A 7 16.19 29.61 -12.60
N THR A 8 15.24 28.86 -13.16
CA THR A 8 14.99 27.45 -12.77
C THR A 8 16.22 26.59 -13.03
N GLY A 9 16.86 26.76 -14.19
CA GLY A 9 18.07 26.04 -14.59
C GLY A 9 19.28 26.32 -13.70
N ALA A 10 19.32 27.45 -13.01
CA ALA A 10 20.36 27.76 -12.02
C ALA A 10 20.00 27.29 -10.61
N ILE A 11 18.76 27.51 -10.17
CA ILE A 11 18.33 27.24 -8.80
C ILE A 11 18.32 25.73 -8.51
N LEU A 12 17.74 24.89 -9.39
CA LEU A 12 17.59 23.47 -9.10
C LEU A 12 18.94 22.73 -8.96
N PRO A 13 19.92 22.89 -9.89
CA PRO A 13 21.24 22.32 -9.70
C PRO A 13 21.92 22.84 -8.43
N ALA A 14 21.77 24.12 -8.11
CA ALA A 14 22.30 24.68 -6.87
C ALA A 14 21.67 23.99 -5.65
N MET A 15 20.35 23.81 -5.62
CA MET A 15 19.63 23.15 -4.52
C MET A 15 20.09 21.71 -4.27
N PHE A 16 20.12 20.90 -5.33
CA PHE A 16 20.21 19.45 -5.19
C PHE A 16 21.61 18.87 -5.48
N LEU A 17 22.38 19.51 -6.36
CA LEU A 17 23.64 18.97 -6.88
C LEU A 17 24.88 19.69 -6.33
N SER A 18 24.75 20.95 -5.91
CA SER A 18 25.91 21.74 -5.47
C SER A 18 26.40 21.39 -4.05
N PRO A 19 27.68 21.69 -3.73
CA PRO A 19 28.23 21.62 -2.37
C PRO A 19 27.51 22.50 -1.34
N GLU A 20 26.91 23.60 -1.78
CA GLU A 20 26.16 24.54 -0.94
C GLU A 20 24.77 23.99 -0.57
N GLY A 21 24.21 23.13 -1.44
CA GLY A 21 22.94 22.43 -1.28
C GLY A 21 23.06 21.04 -0.67
N TYR A 22 22.24 20.11 -1.18
CA TYR A 22 22.18 18.73 -0.70
C TYR A 22 23.32 17.81 -1.20
N GLN A 23 24.28 18.35 -1.97
CA GLN A 23 25.51 17.64 -2.37
C GLN A 23 25.28 16.26 -2.96
N THR A 24 24.26 16.08 -3.82
CA THR A 24 23.93 14.77 -4.40
C THR A 24 23.66 13.64 -3.37
N GLY A 25 23.44 13.99 -2.09
CA GLY A 25 23.30 13.02 -1.00
C GLY A 25 24.61 12.62 -0.31
N ASP A 26 25.77 13.16 -0.71
CA ASP A 26 27.09 12.77 -0.18
C ASP A 26 27.26 13.03 1.32
N PHE A 27 26.43 13.91 1.90
CA PHE A 27 26.37 14.10 3.35
C PHE A 27 26.10 12.79 4.10
N LEU A 28 25.35 11.84 3.52
CA LEU A 28 25.10 10.52 4.11
C LEU A 28 26.38 9.70 4.25
N ARG A 29 27.28 9.73 3.27
CA ARG A 29 28.58 9.02 3.33
C ARG A 29 29.48 9.61 4.40
N GLN A 30 29.42 10.92 4.59
CA GLN A 30 30.18 11.61 5.63
C GLN A 30 29.67 11.24 7.03
N ILE A 31 28.35 11.07 7.17
CA ILE A 31 27.71 10.60 8.41
C ILE A 31 28.06 9.13 8.68
N ASP A 32 27.94 8.24 7.70
CA ASP A 32 28.19 6.81 7.88
C ASP A 32 29.62 6.54 8.40
N ARG A 33 30.63 7.27 7.88
CA ARG A 33 32.02 7.23 8.35
C ARG A 33 32.21 7.68 9.81
N SER A 34 31.25 8.40 10.37
CA SER A 34 31.29 8.89 11.75
C SER A 34 30.57 7.98 12.76
N ILE A 35 29.86 6.95 12.28
CA ILE A 35 29.17 5.97 13.14
C ILE A 35 30.18 4.89 13.56
N PRO A 36 30.46 4.71 14.86
CA PRO A 36 31.37 3.66 15.30
C PRO A 36 30.71 2.29 15.15
N MET A 37 31.14 1.51 14.15
CA MET A 37 30.79 0.10 14.06
C MET A 37 31.62 -0.72 15.07
N GLY A 38 31.06 -0.95 16.26
CA GLY A 38 31.61 -1.88 17.25
C GLY A 38 32.79 -1.37 18.10
N LYS A 39 33.34 -2.25 18.96
CA LYS A 39 34.39 -1.97 19.97
C LYS A 39 35.79 -1.69 19.39
N GLN A 40 35.92 -1.28 18.13
CA GLN A 40 37.21 -0.91 17.55
C GLN A 40 37.32 0.62 17.47
N LYS A 41 38.27 1.16 18.23
CA LYS A 41 38.69 2.57 18.15
C LYS A 41 39.21 2.84 16.74
N MET A 42 38.42 3.50 15.91
CA MET A 42 38.89 4.08 14.65
C MET A 42 39.38 5.51 14.83
N ALA A 43 40.32 5.89 13.97
CA ALA A 43 41.05 7.15 13.97
C ALA A 43 40.11 8.36 13.86
N VAL A 44 40.48 9.44 14.56
CA VAL A 44 39.76 10.72 14.65
C VAL A 44 39.74 11.42 13.30
N VAL A 45 38.81 11.04 12.42
CA VAL A 45 38.39 11.85 11.28
C VAL A 45 37.49 12.96 11.83
N PRO A 46 37.64 14.25 11.42
CA PRO A 46 36.72 15.30 11.87
C PRO A 46 35.28 14.88 11.58
N SER A 47 34.48 14.78 12.63
CA SER A 47 33.09 14.35 12.56
C SER A 47 32.28 15.36 11.75
N PHE A 48 31.60 14.92 10.70
CA PHE A 48 30.66 15.77 9.98
C PHE A 48 29.55 16.23 10.93
N SER A 49 29.44 17.54 11.16
CA SER A 49 28.43 18.13 12.02
C SER A 49 27.16 18.42 11.22
N LEU A 50 26.12 17.59 11.43
CA LEU A 50 24.78 17.83 10.88
C LEU A 50 24.22 19.20 11.29
N LYS A 51 24.58 19.67 12.49
CA LYS A 51 24.20 20.99 12.99
C LYS A 51 24.77 22.12 12.13
N ASP A 52 26.04 22.03 11.77
CA ASP A 52 26.69 23.04 10.93
C ASP A 52 26.19 22.98 9.50
N PHE A 53 25.89 21.77 8.99
CA PHE A 53 25.24 21.60 7.70
C PHE A 53 23.85 22.25 7.65
N LEU A 54 23.01 22.00 8.66
CA LEU A 54 21.67 22.59 8.77
C LEU A 54 21.71 24.12 8.96
N ALA A 55 22.78 24.66 9.56
CA ALA A 55 22.95 26.10 9.77
C ALA A 55 23.36 26.87 8.50
N ARG A 56 23.73 26.18 7.42
CA ARG A 56 24.12 26.83 6.16
C ARG A 56 22.95 27.67 5.62
N PRO A 57 23.17 28.95 5.24
CA PRO A 57 22.11 29.82 4.74
C PRO A 57 21.32 29.24 3.57
N PHE A 58 21.97 28.42 2.76
CA PHE A 58 21.34 27.78 1.61
C PHE A 58 20.38 26.65 2.01
N ILE A 59 20.74 25.86 3.03
CA ILE A 59 19.88 24.79 3.59
C ILE A 59 18.70 25.39 4.36
N THR A 60 18.92 26.46 5.14
CA THR A 60 17.85 27.11 5.90
C THR A 60 16.79 27.75 4.99
N ASN A 61 17.17 28.20 3.79
CA ASN A 61 16.26 28.81 2.82
C ASN A 61 15.72 27.82 1.76
N MET A 62 15.96 26.51 1.92
CA MET A 62 15.62 25.55 0.86
C MET A 62 14.12 25.54 0.51
N GLY A 63 13.23 25.69 1.49
CA GLY A 63 11.79 25.76 1.24
C GLY A 63 11.37 27.00 0.42
N ALA A 64 12.03 28.15 0.64
CA ALA A 64 11.79 29.36 -0.16
C ALA A 64 12.33 29.21 -1.59
N LEU A 65 13.52 28.61 -1.73
CA LEU A 65 14.12 28.31 -3.04
C LEU A 65 13.27 27.31 -3.83
N ALA A 66 12.71 26.29 -3.18
CA ALA A 66 11.79 25.33 -3.80
C ALA A 66 10.53 26.01 -4.34
N LYS A 67 9.93 26.90 -3.53
CA LYS A 67 8.77 27.71 -3.96
C LYS A 67 9.12 28.66 -5.11
N LEU A 68 10.31 29.28 -5.07
CA LEU A 68 10.79 30.13 -6.15
C LEU A 68 10.99 29.33 -7.45
N ALA A 69 11.58 28.14 -7.36
CA ALA A 69 11.72 27.24 -8.51
C ALA A 69 10.35 26.83 -9.05
N ALA A 70 9.41 26.40 -8.19
CA ALA A 70 8.06 26.01 -8.62
C ALA A 70 7.27 27.16 -9.29
N THR A 71 7.36 28.37 -8.73
CA THR A 71 6.72 29.57 -9.34
C THR A 71 7.38 29.98 -10.65
N SER A 72 8.70 29.85 -10.75
CA SER A 72 9.45 30.07 -11.99
C SER A 72 9.03 29.08 -13.08
N MET A 73 8.91 27.80 -12.73
CA MET A 73 8.46 26.75 -13.64
C MET A 73 7.03 26.94 -14.13
N THR A 74 6.10 27.24 -13.23
CA THR A 74 4.70 27.49 -13.59
C THR A 74 4.52 28.70 -14.50
N SER A 75 5.48 29.64 -14.47
CA SER A 75 5.48 30.83 -15.33
C SER A 75 6.08 30.59 -16.72
N SER A 76 7.00 29.63 -16.90
CA SER A 76 7.61 29.33 -18.20
C SER A 76 6.82 28.29 -18.99
N GLY A 77 6.40 27.20 -18.37
CA GLY A 77 5.59 26.13 -19.00
C GLY A 77 6.26 25.39 -20.17
N GLU A 78 7.53 25.67 -20.46
CA GLU A 78 8.26 25.09 -21.60
C GLU A 78 8.71 23.64 -21.32
N PRO A 79 8.48 22.69 -22.25
CA PRO A 79 8.86 21.28 -22.08
C PRO A 79 10.35 21.06 -21.77
N GLU A 80 11.24 21.85 -22.37
CA GLU A 80 12.68 21.76 -22.14
C GLU A 80 13.05 22.11 -20.69
N THR A 81 12.39 23.13 -20.12
CA THR A 81 12.57 23.53 -18.72
C THR A 81 12.06 22.44 -17.79
N ILE A 82 10.91 21.84 -18.10
CA ILE A 82 10.34 20.71 -17.32
C ILE A 82 11.29 19.52 -17.34
N ASN A 83 11.77 19.12 -18.52
CA ASN A 83 12.69 18.01 -18.68
C ASN A 83 14.02 18.26 -17.94
N GLY A 84 14.56 19.47 -18.01
CA GLY A 84 15.76 19.87 -17.27
C GLY A 84 15.57 19.76 -15.75
N ALA A 85 14.43 20.24 -15.23
CA ALA A 85 14.09 20.14 -13.81
C ALA A 85 13.94 18.68 -13.34
N LEU A 86 13.20 17.86 -14.10
CA LEU A 86 13.02 16.44 -13.81
C LEU A 86 14.35 15.69 -13.86
N SER A 87 15.24 16.00 -14.81
CA SER A 87 16.57 15.41 -14.91
C SER A 87 17.43 15.71 -13.68
N VAL A 88 17.39 16.94 -13.15
CA VAL A 88 18.11 17.30 -11.92
C VAL A 88 17.57 16.52 -10.72
N LEU A 89 16.25 16.50 -10.55
CA LEU A 89 15.61 15.78 -9.45
C LEU A 89 15.85 14.27 -9.52
N ALA A 90 15.77 13.67 -10.70
CA ALA A 90 16.05 12.25 -10.94
C ALA A 90 17.53 11.88 -10.73
N THR A 91 18.45 12.81 -11.01
CA THR A 91 19.87 12.61 -10.71
C THR A 91 20.09 12.59 -9.20
N TYR A 92 19.50 13.56 -8.50
CA TYR A 92 19.58 13.64 -7.04
C TYR A 92 18.93 12.44 -6.34
N SER A 93 17.69 12.08 -6.70
CA SER A 93 16.95 11.00 -6.05
C SER A 93 17.65 9.64 -6.20
N ARG A 94 18.13 9.33 -7.41
CA ARG A 94 18.89 8.09 -7.69
C ARG A 94 20.21 8.05 -6.92
N SER A 95 20.94 9.17 -6.88
CA SER A 95 22.18 9.26 -6.10
C SER A 95 21.90 9.04 -4.61
N LEU A 96 20.87 9.70 -4.07
CA LEU A 96 20.50 9.60 -2.67
C LEU A 96 20.12 8.17 -2.26
N VAL A 97 19.28 7.48 -3.02
CA VAL A 97 18.89 6.09 -2.70
C VAL A 97 20.04 5.10 -2.89
N SER A 98 20.92 5.32 -3.87
CA SER A 98 22.13 4.52 -4.05
C SER A 98 23.05 4.64 -2.84
N ILE A 99 23.30 5.87 -2.39
CA ILE A 99 24.11 6.14 -1.21
C ILE A 99 23.44 5.55 0.04
N TRP A 100 22.14 5.73 0.20
CA TRP A 100 21.37 5.15 1.32
C TRP A 100 21.57 3.64 1.41
N ARG A 101 21.40 2.92 0.28
CA ARG A 101 21.59 1.46 0.19
C ARG A 101 23.01 1.02 0.53
N GLU A 102 24.03 1.83 0.25
CA GLU A 102 25.43 1.54 0.59
C GLU A 102 25.76 1.78 2.07
N THR A 103 25.04 2.69 2.73
CA THR A 103 25.30 3.06 4.13
C THR A 103 24.69 2.06 5.12
N GLY A 104 25.36 1.84 6.26
CA GLY A 104 24.84 1.00 7.35
C GLY A 104 23.60 1.58 8.01
N ILE A 105 23.27 2.85 7.74
CA ILE A 105 22.10 3.57 8.25
C ILE A 105 20.80 2.96 7.71
N SER A 106 20.83 2.38 6.50
CA SER A 106 19.65 1.79 5.86
C SER A 106 19.10 0.55 6.56
N THR A 107 19.92 -0.14 7.34
CA THR A 107 19.54 -1.35 8.09
C THR A 107 19.15 -1.07 9.53
N LEU A 108 19.28 0.18 9.99
CA LEU A 108 18.91 0.54 11.34
C LEU A 108 17.38 0.51 11.51
N PRO A 109 16.86 -0.07 12.61
CA PRO A 109 15.45 -0.01 12.95
C PRO A 109 14.97 1.43 13.10
N ASP A 110 13.69 1.69 12.81
CA ASP A 110 13.11 3.04 12.87
C ASP A 110 13.20 3.69 14.26
N ASP A 111 13.21 2.87 15.32
CA ASP A 111 13.34 3.28 16.73
C ASP A 111 14.77 3.24 17.27
N ALA A 112 15.78 2.95 16.43
CA ALA A 112 17.15 2.87 16.88
C ALA A 112 17.69 4.28 17.21
N THR A 113 17.68 4.63 18.49
CA THR A 113 18.52 5.71 19.02
C THR A 113 19.97 5.33 18.77
N ILE A 114 20.59 5.93 17.74
CA ILE A 114 22.03 5.82 17.50
C ILE A 114 22.73 6.66 18.58
N SER A 115 22.96 6.05 19.74
CA SER A 115 23.78 6.56 20.85
C SER A 115 23.26 7.81 21.58
N HIS A 116 23.44 7.83 22.91
CA HIS A 116 23.18 8.99 23.77
C HIS A 116 24.34 9.99 23.80
N ASP A 117 25.38 9.79 22.98
CA ASP A 117 26.55 10.65 22.96
C ASP A 117 26.31 11.84 21.99
N PRO A 118 26.27 13.10 22.45
CA PRO A 118 26.01 14.28 21.61
C PRO A 118 27.06 14.54 20.51
N ALA A 119 28.15 13.76 20.47
CA ALA A 119 29.13 13.73 19.38
C ALA A 119 28.78 12.71 18.26
N GLN A 120 27.76 11.86 18.46
CA GLN A 120 27.31 10.84 17.52
C GLN A 120 25.92 11.22 17.01
N THR A 121 25.86 11.63 15.75
CA THR A 121 24.70 11.72 14.86
C THR A 121 23.30 11.67 15.52
N ASN A 122 22.69 12.83 15.76
CA ASN A 122 21.28 12.87 16.17
C ASN A 122 20.39 12.38 15.01
N THR A 123 19.89 11.15 15.08
CA THR A 123 18.98 10.54 14.08
C THR A 123 17.85 11.50 13.66
N GLY A 124 17.34 12.31 14.59
CA GLY A 124 16.33 13.34 14.32
C GLY A 124 16.80 14.44 13.36
N GLN A 125 18.06 14.86 13.44
CA GLN A 125 18.64 15.85 12.52
C GLN A 125 18.87 15.28 11.14
N LEU A 126 19.35 14.03 11.04
CA LEU A 126 19.46 13.34 9.76
C LEU A 126 18.09 13.25 9.09
N TRP A 127 17.08 12.86 9.87
CA TRP A 127 15.72 12.75 9.34
C TRP A 127 15.18 14.11 8.91
N HIS A 128 15.48 15.16 9.66
CA HIS A 128 15.11 16.52 9.29
C HIS A 128 15.71 16.93 7.93
N VAL A 129 17.00 16.64 7.67
CA VAL A 129 17.63 16.94 6.37
C VAL A 129 16.95 16.20 5.22
N LEU A 130 16.73 14.89 5.38
CA LEU A 130 16.10 14.06 4.35
C LEU A 130 14.63 14.45 4.11
N LYS A 131 13.86 14.77 5.16
CA LYS A 131 12.50 15.30 5.01
C LYS A 131 12.50 16.64 4.29
N SER A 132 13.43 17.53 4.64
CA SER A 132 13.60 18.83 4.00
C SER A 132 13.90 18.68 2.51
N SER A 133 14.74 17.73 2.11
CA SER A 133 15.05 17.49 0.70
C SER A 133 13.88 16.87 -0.06
N LEU A 134 13.16 15.91 0.54
CA LEU A 134 11.91 15.37 0.01
C LEU A 134 10.87 16.48 -0.21
N PHE A 135 10.61 17.30 0.81
CA PHE A 135 9.61 18.37 0.72
C PHE A 135 9.97 19.40 -0.34
N SER A 136 11.24 19.77 -0.44
CA SER A 136 11.72 20.68 -1.47
C SER A 136 11.52 20.11 -2.87
N ALA A 137 11.82 18.82 -3.07
CA ALA A 137 11.57 18.13 -4.34
C ALA A 137 10.07 18.08 -4.66
N VAL A 138 9.22 17.68 -3.70
CA VAL A 138 7.78 17.55 -3.90
C VAL A 138 7.10 18.88 -4.22
N VAL A 139 7.53 20.00 -3.63
CA VAL A 139 7.03 21.34 -4.00
C VAL A 139 7.33 21.68 -5.46
N VAL A 140 8.52 21.33 -5.95
CA VAL A 140 8.88 21.53 -7.36
C VAL A 140 8.06 20.61 -8.26
N LEU A 141 7.92 19.34 -7.89
CA LEU A 141 7.10 18.36 -8.61
C LEU A 141 5.63 18.77 -8.66
N GLU A 142 5.07 19.32 -7.58
CA GLU A 142 3.72 19.87 -7.55
C GLU A 142 3.56 21.02 -8.57
N GLY A 143 4.53 21.92 -8.63
CA GLY A 143 4.57 22.96 -9.66
C GLY A 143 4.52 22.38 -11.08
N ILE A 144 5.28 21.31 -11.33
CA ILE A 144 5.28 20.60 -12.62
C ILE A 144 3.92 19.96 -12.90
N VAL A 145 3.36 19.20 -11.95
CA VAL A 145 2.07 18.53 -12.11
C VAL A 145 0.95 19.53 -12.42
N ARG A 146 0.93 20.70 -11.78
CA ARG A 146 -0.04 21.75 -12.11
C ARG A 146 0.08 22.22 -13.55
N ILE A 147 1.29 22.34 -14.10
CA ILE A 147 1.50 22.63 -15.52
C ILE A 147 0.99 21.48 -16.39
N LEU A 148 1.30 20.23 -16.03
CA LEU A 148 0.84 19.04 -16.77
C LEU A 148 -0.69 18.98 -16.87
N LEU A 149 -1.41 19.36 -15.82
CA LEU A 149 -2.87 19.38 -15.78
C LEU A 149 -3.49 20.55 -16.54
N GLN A 150 -2.78 21.67 -16.71
CA GLN A 150 -3.31 22.91 -17.30
C GLN A 150 -2.83 23.17 -18.74
N SER A 151 -1.66 22.65 -19.12
CA SER A 151 -1.00 23.03 -20.37
C SER A 151 -1.46 22.19 -21.55
N HIS A 152 -2.24 22.82 -22.43
CA HIS A 152 -2.62 22.22 -23.73
C HIS A 152 -1.43 21.94 -24.64
N GLN A 153 -0.30 22.64 -24.50
CA GLN A 153 0.88 22.42 -25.35
C GLN A 153 1.57 21.10 -25.03
N VAL A 154 1.80 20.81 -23.74
CA VAL A 154 2.39 19.55 -23.31
C VAL A 154 1.46 18.38 -23.64
N ALA A 155 0.15 18.58 -23.49
CA ALA A 155 -0.87 17.59 -23.86
C ALA A 155 -0.85 17.24 -25.36
N ARG A 156 -0.58 18.19 -26.26
CA ARG A 156 -0.53 17.95 -27.71
C ARG A 156 0.62 17.03 -28.14
N ASN A 157 1.75 17.08 -27.44
CA ASN A 157 2.93 16.28 -27.79
C ASN A 157 2.96 14.89 -27.13
N ASN A 158 1.91 14.52 -26.37
CA ASN A 158 1.86 13.28 -25.61
C ASN A 158 2.99 13.14 -24.55
N GLU A 159 3.71 14.21 -24.26
CA GLU A 159 4.84 14.26 -23.31
C GLU A 159 4.37 14.21 -21.85
N VAL A 160 3.09 14.55 -21.59
CA VAL A 160 2.50 14.56 -20.25
C VAL A 160 2.66 13.21 -19.55
N HIS A 161 2.41 12.11 -20.25
CA HIS A 161 2.52 10.77 -19.65
C HIS A 161 3.98 10.37 -19.37
N VAL A 162 4.92 10.83 -20.20
CA VAL A 162 6.36 10.61 -19.99
C VAL A 162 6.84 11.37 -18.77
N PHE A 163 6.47 12.65 -18.64
CA PHE A 163 6.80 13.45 -17.48
C PHE A 163 6.17 12.89 -16.19
N ALA A 164 4.88 12.52 -16.21
CA ALA A 164 4.24 11.88 -15.07
C ALA A 164 4.91 10.56 -14.66
N SER A 165 5.33 9.74 -15.64
CA SER A 165 6.10 8.51 -15.36
C SER A 165 7.44 8.80 -14.71
N GLN A 166 8.17 9.82 -15.18
CA GLN A 166 9.43 10.24 -14.58
C GLN A 166 9.24 10.74 -13.14
N ILE A 167 8.17 11.50 -12.88
CA ILE A 167 7.82 11.95 -11.52
C ILE A 167 7.59 10.74 -10.61
N LEU A 168 6.82 9.73 -11.04
CA LEU A 168 6.60 8.51 -10.25
C LEU A 168 7.88 7.72 -10.01
N CYS A 169 8.83 7.71 -10.95
CA CYS A 169 10.17 7.14 -10.73
C CYS A 169 11.00 7.94 -9.70
N ILE A 170 10.91 9.27 -9.70
CA ILE A 170 11.56 10.12 -8.70
C ILE A 170 10.96 9.85 -7.31
N LEU A 171 9.62 9.77 -7.21
CA LEU A 171 8.94 9.46 -5.94
C LEU A 171 9.29 8.06 -5.42
N ARG A 172 9.45 7.06 -6.30
CA ARG A 172 9.97 5.73 -5.93
C ARG A 172 11.33 5.84 -5.26
N ASP A 173 12.25 6.62 -5.83
CA ASP A 173 13.61 6.74 -5.31
C ASP A 173 13.62 7.45 -3.94
N PHE A 174 12.64 8.30 -3.67
CA PHE A 174 12.40 8.88 -2.34
C PHE A 174 11.58 8.00 -1.40
N TYR A 175 11.12 6.82 -1.83
CA TYR A 175 10.14 6.06 -1.07
C TYR A 175 10.65 5.61 0.30
N PHE A 176 11.96 5.40 0.45
CA PHE A 176 12.57 5.10 1.77
C PHE A 176 12.41 6.24 2.78
N ILE A 177 12.20 7.48 2.31
CA ILE A 177 11.86 8.63 3.14
C ILE A 177 10.37 8.64 3.44
N THR A 178 9.55 8.60 2.39
CA THR A 178 8.10 8.75 2.53
C THR A 178 7.48 7.62 3.32
N HIS A 179 7.93 6.37 3.11
CA HIS A 179 7.47 5.20 3.85
C HIS A 179 7.60 5.38 5.37
N ARG A 180 8.73 5.92 5.83
CA ARG A 180 9.02 6.18 7.24
C ARG A 180 8.41 7.49 7.76
N THR A 181 7.81 8.29 6.87
CA THR A 181 7.14 9.55 7.21
C THR A 181 5.71 9.47 6.75
N ASN A 182 4.79 8.98 7.60
CA ASN A 182 3.36 8.80 7.31
C ASN A 182 2.89 9.57 6.06
N PRO A 183 2.87 8.92 4.87
CA PRO A 183 2.61 9.60 3.60
C PRO A 183 1.27 10.33 3.57
N ALA A 184 0.27 9.77 4.27
CA ALA A 184 -1.06 10.35 4.41
C ALA A 184 -1.04 11.72 5.14
N ALA A 185 -0.05 11.97 5.98
CA ALA A 185 0.13 13.26 6.63
C ALA A 185 0.67 14.35 5.68
N PHE A 186 1.12 13.99 4.47
CA PHE A 186 1.71 14.92 3.52
C PHE A 186 0.85 15.04 2.24
N GLY A 187 -0.23 15.82 2.34
CA GLY A 187 -1.21 15.98 1.26
C GLY A 187 -0.65 16.41 -0.09
N THR A 188 0.43 17.22 -0.12
CA THR A 188 1.09 17.61 -1.38
C THR A 188 1.71 16.42 -2.11
N TYR A 189 2.35 15.49 -1.38
CA TYR A 189 2.89 14.27 -1.99
C TYR A 189 1.77 13.40 -2.55
N MET A 190 0.69 13.20 -1.78
CA MET A 190 -0.46 12.41 -2.23
C MET A 190 -1.09 13.00 -3.49
N PHE A 191 -1.23 14.33 -3.57
CA PHE A 191 -1.68 15.01 -4.78
C PHE A 191 -0.76 14.72 -5.97
N VAL A 192 0.56 14.91 -5.83
CA VAL A 192 1.52 14.66 -6.91
C VAL A 192 1.49 13.19 -7.35
N TYR A 193 1.44 12.26 -6.40
CA TYR A 193 1.40 10.83 -6.67
C TYR A 193 0.13 10.43 -7.44
N HIS A 194 -1.05 10.70 -6.89
CA HIS A 194 -2.31 10.30 -7.53
C HIS A 194 -2.57 11.02 -8.84
N ALA A 195 -2.26 12.32 -8.95
CA ALA A 195 -2.39 13.04 -10.22
C ALA A 195 -1.49 12.43 -11.32
N CYS A 196 -0.26 12.02 -10.98
CA CYS A 196 0.61 11.35 -11.94
C CYS A 196 0.10 9.95 -12.31
N VAL A 197 -0.45 9.19 -11.35
CA VAL A 197 -1.07 7.89 -11.60
C VAL A 197 -2.24 8.05 -12.58
N ASP A 198 -3.16 8.99 -12.33
CA ASP A 198 -4.31 9.26 -13.20
C ASP A 198 -3.88 9.65 -14.62
N ILE A 199 -2.87 10.53 -14.74
CA ILE A 199 -2.29 10.91 -16.04
C ILE A 199 -1.74 9.68 -16.77
N VAL A 200 -0.98 8.82 -16.10
CA VAL A 200 -0.37 7.65 -16.73
C VAL A 200 -1.43 6.60 -17.12
N MET A 201 -2.43 6.37 -16.26
CA MET A 201 -3.53 5.42 -16.50
C MET A 201 -4.34 5.73 -17.75
N SER A 202 -4.42 7.00 -18.15
CA SER A 202 -5.10 7.39 -19.40
C SER A 202 -4.37 6.92 -20.67
N ASN A 203 -3.13 6.42 -20.56
CA ASN A 203 -2.36 5.82 -21.65
C ASN A 203 -1.84 4.42 -21.26
N PRO A 204 -2.51 3.33 -21.69
CA PRO A 204 -2.15 1.95 -21.35
C PRO A 204 -0.70 1.57 -21.69
N ALA A 205 -0.18 2.04 -22.84
CA ALA A 205 1.20 1.72 -23.25
C ALA A 205 2.22 2.37 -22.31
N GLN A 206 1.96 3.60 -21.86
CA GLN A 206 2.82 4.27 -20.89
C GLN A 206 2.69 3.65 -19.50
N SER A 207 1.49 3.23 -19.09
CA SER A 207 1.27 2.52 -17.83
C SER A 207 2.07 1.24 -17.74
N GLU A 208 2.04 0.42 -18.79
CA GLU A 208 2.83 -0.82 -18.85
C GLU A 208 4.34 -0.52 -18.93
N SER A 209 4.76 0.53 -19.66
CA SER A 209 6.16 0.96 -19.70
C SER A 209 6.67 1.40 -18.33
N LEU A 210 5.89 2.19 -17.58
CA LEU A 210 6.22 2.59 -16.22
C LEU A 210 6.27 1.38 -15.30
N ALA A 211 5.25 0.51 -15.36
CA ALA A 211 5.21 -0.73 -14.58
C ALA A 211 6.47 -1.59 -14.79
N ALA A 212 6.92 -1.73 -16.04
CA ALA A 212 8.16 -2.44 -16.37
C ALA A 212 9.41 -1.77 -15.77
N GLN A 213 9.46 -0.44 -15.71
CA GLN A 213 10.57 0.31 -15.10
C GLN A 213 10.59 0.24 -13.56
N LEU A 214 9.41 0.07 -12.95
CA LEU A 214 9.25 -0.08 -11.50
C LEU A 214 9.44 -1.54 -11.04
N ALA A 215 9.32 -2.51 -11.95
CA ALA A 215 9.36 -3.93 -11.64
C ALA A 215 10.63 -4.36 -10.87
N PRO A 216 10.52 -5.38 -10.01
CA PRO A 216 11.67 -5.97 -9.32
C PRO A 216 12.72 -6.46 -10.32
N ILE A 217 14.00 -6.38 -9.94
CA ILE A 217 15.14 -6.81 -10.78
C ILE A 217 15.03 -8.32 -11.08
N GLN A 218 14.60 -9.10 -10.09
CA GLN A 218 14.41 -10.54 -10.22
C GLN A 218 13.03 -10.92 -9.70
N ALA A 219 12.07 -11.01 -10.61
CA ALA A 219 10.73 -11.51 -10.29
C ALA A 219 10.80 -12.96 -9.75
N GLY A 220 9.94 -13.30 -8.79
CA GLY A 220 9.87 -14.63 -8.19
C GLY A 220 10.71 -14.82 -6.92
N THR A 221 11.47 -13.80 -6.48
CA THR A 221 12.27 -13.87 -5.24
C THR A 221 12.10 -12.60 -4.41
N ILE A 222 12.01 -12.76 -3.08
CA ILE A 222 12.01 -11.63 -2.15
C ILE A 222 13.46 -11.12 -1.98
N PRO A 223 13.75 -9.83 -2.19
CA PRO A 223 15.07 -9.26 -1.94
C PRO A 223 15.47 -9.37 -0.46
N THR A 224 16.77 -9.45 -0.19
CA THR A 224 17.28 -9.51 1.19
C THR A 224 17.50 -8.14 1.81
N HIS A 225 17.73 -7.11 0.99
CA HIS A 225 18.05 -5.77 1.47
C HIS A 225 16.78 -4.94 1.72
N PRO A 226 16.65 -4.24 2.87
CA PRO A 226 15.48 -3.42 3.20
C PRO A 226 15.07 -2.42 2.12
N THR A 227 16.04 -1.71 1.56
CA THR A 227 15.78 -0.74 0.47
C THR A 227 15.19 -1.39 -0.77
N ASP A 228 15.59 -2.62 -1.09
CA ASP A 228 15.09 -3.32 -2.28
C ASP A 228 13.67 -3.85 -2.01
N ILE A 229 13.38 -4.32 -0.79
CA ILE A 229 12.01 -4.66 -0.35
C ILE A 229 11.09 -3.43 -0.43
N LEU A 230 11.56 -2.24 -0.03
CA LEU A 230 10.78 -1.01 -0.13
C LEU A 230 10.50 -0.61 -1.59
N ARG A 231 11.42 -0.90 -2.52
CA ARG A 231 11.18 -0.68 -3.95
C ARG A 231 10.11 -1.62 -4.48
N ASP A 232 10.13 -2.89 -4.07
CA ASP A 232 9.07 -3.84 -4.39
C ASP A 232 7.74 -3.39 -3.80
N LEU A 233 7.71 -2.91 -2.55
CA LEU A 233 6.51 -2.35 -1.92
C LEU A 233 5.93 -1.16 -2.73
N TYR A 234 6.77 -0.22 -3.15
CA TYR A 234 6.33 0.89 -4.01
C TYR A 234 5.75 0.40 -5.34
N PHE A 235 6.39 -0.61 -5.95
CA PHE A 235 5.90 -1.25 -7.16
C PHE A 235 4.53 -1.89 -6.96
N LEU A 236 4.35 -2.70 -5.90
CA LEU A 236 3.08 -3.35 -5.58
C LEU A 236 1.96 -2.33 -5.36
N ASN A 237 2.20 -1.31 -4.54
CA ASN A 237 1.24 -0.23 -4.27
C ASN A 237 0.87 0.54 -5.54
N THR A 238 1.84 0.84 -6.40
CA THR A 238 1.57 1.58 -7.64
C THR A 238 0.82 0.71 -8.65
N LEU A 239 1.13 -0.58 -8.73
CA LEU A 239 0.42 -1.49 -9.62
C LEU A 239 -1.02 -1.74 -9.24
N GLU A 240 -1.40 -1.61 -7.97
CA GLU A 240 -2.80 -1.73 -7.56
C GLU A 240 -3.71 -0.82 -8.40
N TYR A 241 -3.24 0.40 -8.72
CA TYR A 241 -3.94 1.32 -9.61
C TYR A 241 -3.74 0.99 -11.09
N LEU A 242 -2.50 0.70 -11.50
CA LEU A 242 -2.15 0.58 -12.92
C LEU A 242 -2.61 -0.74 -13.56
N VAL A 243 -2.87 -1.79 -12.78
CA VAL A 243 -3.09 -3.15 -13.31
C VAL A 243 -4.28 -3.25 -14.27
N ILE A 244 -5.31 -2.40 -14.07
CA ILE A 244 -6.47 -2.29 -14.98
C ILE A 244 -6.13 -1.70 -16.35
N SER A 245 -4.94 -1.14 -16.53
CA SER A 245 -4.45 -0.62 -17.82
C SER A 245 -3.38 -1.52 -18.47
N CYS A 246 -2.89 -2.53 -17.74
CA CYS A 246 -1.84 -3.43 -18.21
C CYS A 246 -2.39 -4.58 -19.06
N SER A 247 -1.57 -5.10 -19.98
CA SER A 247 -1.95 -6.26 -20.80
C SER A 247 -1.95 -7.57 -19.99
N PRO A 248 -2.79 -8.55 -20.33
CA PRO A 248 -2.79 -9.86 -19.69
C PRO A 248 -1.43 -10.57 -19.75
N ARG A 249 -0.69 -10.37 -20.85
CA ARG A 249 0.68 -10.89 -21.01
C ARG A 249 1.63 -10.29 -19.97
N PHE A 250 1.59 -8.98 -19.77
CA PHE A 250 2.42 -8.33 -18.75
C PHE A 250 2.07 -8.79 -17.34
N CYS A 251 0.77 -8.87 -17.03
CA CYS A 251 0.28 -9.34 -15.74
C CYS A 251 0.73 -10.77 -15.42
N THR A 252 0.71 -11.67 -16.40
CA THR A 252 1.13 -13.06 -16.22
C THR A 252 2.65 -13.25 -16.20
N THR A 253 3.40 -12.42 -16.93
CA THR A 253 4.86 -12.60 -17.08
C THR A 253 5.66 -11.86 -16.00
N ILE A 254 5.16 -10.71 -15.54
CA ILE A 254 5.88 -9.84 -14.60
C ILE A 254 5.13 -9.72 -13.28
N VAL A 255 3.87 -9.26 -13.32
CA VAL A 255 3.13 -8.88 -12.10
C VAL A 255 2.89 -10.08 -11.18
N SER A 256 2.33 -11.18 -11.71
CA SER A 256 2.05 -12.37 -10.93
C SER A 256 3.33 -12.99 -10.33
N PRO A 257 4.42 -13.22 -11.10
CA PRO A 257 5.68 -13.68 -10.51
C PRO A 257 6.28 -12.73 -9.47
N SER A 258 6.05 -11.42 -9.56
CA SER A 258 6.56 -10.45 -8.59
C SER A 258 5.82 -10.47 -7.25
N LEU A 259 4.50 -10.67 -7.24
CA LEU A 259 3.71 -10.68 -6.00
C LEU A 259 3.65 -12.06 -5.33
N THR A 260 3.69 -13.16 -6.10
CA THR A 260 3.51 -14.52 -5.58
C THR A 260 4.42 -14.87 -4.39
N PRO A 261 5.73 -14.55 -4.41
CA PRO A 261 6.62 -14.87 -3.28
C PRO A 261 6.15 -14.26 -1.96
N TYR A 262 5.59 -13.05 -2.01
CA TYR A 262 5.06 -12.36 -0.83
C TYR A 262 3.80 -13.03 -0.29
N LEU A 263 2.95 -13.62 -1.16
CA LEU A 263 1.74 -14.35 -0.75
C LEU A 263 2.03 -15.75 -0.22
N THR A 264 3.00 -16.47 -0.82
CA THR A 264 3.26 -17.89 -0.52
C THR A 264 4.29 -18.11 0.58
N CYS A 265 5.16 -17.12 0.84
CA CYS A 265 6.16 -17.18 1.91
C CYS A 265 5.83 -16.14 2.99
N PRO A 266 4.75 -16.33 3.74
CA PRO A 266 4.41 -15.39 4.77
C PRO A 266 5.44 -15.54 5.91
N SER A 267 6.31 -14.54 6.06
CA SER A 267 7.38 -14.52 7.05
C SER A 267 7.03 -13.60 8.22
N ILE A 268 7.24 -14.06 9.46
CA ILE A 268 6.97 -13.31 10.70
C ILE A 268 7.81 -12.01 10.78
N THR A 269 8.81 -11.84 9.91
CA THR A 269 9.62 -10.62 9.85
C THR A 269 8.74 -9.40 9.56
N SER A 270 8.77 -8.41 10.45
CA SER A 270 7.97 -7.18 10.34
C SER A 270 8.12 -6.46 9.00
N ILE A 271 9.31 -6.48 8.41
CA ILE A 271 9.62 -5.81 7.13
C ILE A 271 8.86 -6.39 5.93
N LEU A 272 8.42 -7.65 5.99
CA LEU A 272 7.70 -8.31 4.89
C LEU A 272 6.18 -8.18 5.01
N ARG A 273 5.70 -7.53 6.07
CA ARG A 273 4.27 -7.41 6.33
C ARG A 273 3.57 -6.48 5.35
N GLU A 274 4.04 -5.25 5.21
CA GLU A 274 3.44 -4.31 4.27
C GLU A 274 3.52 -4.83 2.82
N PRO A 275 4.67 -5.39 2.35
CA PRO A 275 4.71 -6.06 1.05
C PRO A 275 3.66 -7.18 0.89
N PHE A 276 3.40 -7.97 1.94
CA PHE A 276 2.33 -8.98 1.92
C PHE A 276 0.94 -8.34 1.76
N GLU A 277 0.63 -7.28 2.51
CA GLU A 277 -0.66 -6.59 2.41
C GLU A 277 -0.87 -5.94 1.03
N SER A 278 0.18 -5.32 0.49
CA SER A 278 0.17 -4.74 -0.86
C SER A 278 0.05 -5.81 -1.95
N ALA A 279 0.74 -6.95 -1.80
CA ALA A 279 0.62 -8.08 -2.73
C ALA A 279 -0.80 -8.66 -2.71
N HIS A 280 -1.42 -8.74 -1.53
CA HIS A 280 -2.80 -9.21 -1.38
C HIS A 280 -3.80 -8.27 -2.05
N SER A 281 -3.66 -6.95 -1.83
CA SER A 281 -4.52 -5.93 -2.45
C SER A 281 -4.38 -5.94 -3.98
N LEU A 282 -3.14 -6.02 -4.49
CA LEU A 282 -2.88 -6.15 -5.92
C LEU A 282 -3.47 -7.44 -6.52
N MET A 283 -3.38 -8.58 -5.83
CA MET A 283 -4.00 -9.83 -6.29
C MET A 283 -5.52 -9.69 -6.41
N LEU A 284 -6.18 -9.08 -5.42
CA LEU A 284 -7.61 -8.81 -5.49
C LEU A 284 -7.96 -7.86 -6.66
N ALA A 285 -7.16 -6.81 -6.87
CA ALA A 285 -7.31 -5.92 -8.02
C ALA A 285 -7.18 -6.68 -9.36
N MET A 286 -6.21 -7.59 -9.47
CA MET A 286 -6.03 -8.46 -10.64
C MET A 286 -7.24 -9.37 -10.88
N VAL A 287 -7.73 -10.02 -9.83
CA VAL A 287 -8.91 -10.91 -9.88
C VAL A 287 -10.16 -10.13 -10.28
N GLY A 288 -10.30 -8.89 -9.81
CA GLY A 288 -11.40 -8.00 -10.15
C GLY A 288 -11.35 -7.41 -11.56
N CYS A 289 -10.22 -7.48 -12.27
CA CYS A 289 -10.07 -6.92 -13.62
C CYS A 289 -10.68 -7.84 -14.70
N PRO A 290 -11.72 -7.39 -15.45
CA PRO A 290 -12.39 -8.23 -16.45
C PRO A 290 -11.47 -8.73 -17.57
N GLN A 291 -10.49 -7.91 -18.00
CA GLN A 291 -9.51 -8.29 -19.02
C GLN A 291 -8.54 -9.39 -18.59
N LEU A 292 -8.42 -9.64 -17.28
CA LEU A 292 -7.50 -10.64 -16.73
C LEU A 292 -8.22 -11.96 -16.40
N VAL A 293 -9.50 -12.10 -16.73
CA VAL A 293 -10.37 -13.21 -16.30
C VAL A 293 -9.73 -14.60 -16.48
N GLU A 294 -9.14 -14.89 -17.65
CA GLU A 294 -8.49 -16.18 -17.92
C GLU A 294 -7.23 -16.41 -17.08
N SER A 295 -6.48 -15.35 -16.80
CA SER A 295 -5.26 -15.41 -15.98
C SER A 295 -5.61 -15.55 -14.51
N SER A 296 -6.59 -14.76 -14.06
CA SER A 296 -7.13 -14.81 -12.70
C SER A 296 -7.68 -16.19 -12.38
N PHE A 297 -8.45 -16.81 -13.29
CA PHE A 297 -8.96 -18.17 -13.12
C PHE A 297 -7.85 -19.20 -12.87
N LYS A 298 -6.70 -19.08 -13.53
CA LYS A 298 -5.56 -20.01 -13.35
C LYS A 298 -4.84 -19.83 -12.02
N ILE A 299 -4.78 -18.60 -11.51
CA ILE A 299 -4.04 -18.26 -10.28
C ILE A 299 -4.92 -18.43 -9.03
N LEU A 300 -6.24 -18.29 -9.19
CA LEU A 300 -7.21 -18.24 -8.11
C LEU A 300 -7.11 -19.42 -7.11
N PRO A 301 -6.96 -20.70 -7.53
CA PRO A 301 -6.86 -21.80 -6.57
C PRO A 301 -5.69 -21.65 -5.59
N GLY A 302 -4.48 -21.35 -6.09
CA GLY A 302 -3.30 -21.14 -5.26
C GLY A 302 -3.39 -19.88 -4.39
N TYR A 303 -4.09 -18.85 -4.87
CA TYR A 303 -4.36 -17.66 -4.06
C TYR A 303 -5.33 -17.96 -2.91
N ILE A 304 -6.42 -18.69 -3.15
CA ILE A 304 -7.37 -19.09 -2.10
C ILE A 304 -6.63 -19.87 -1.00
N GLU A 305 -5.79 -20.85 -1.38
CA GLU A 305 -4.95 -21.60 -0.44
C GLU A 305 -4.05 -20.66 0.38
N SER A 306 -3.45 -19.65 -0.26
CA SER A 306 -2.59 -18.65 0.41
C SER A 306 -3.37 -17.80 1.41
N VAL A 307 -4.60 -17.36 1.08
CA VAL A 307 -5.47 -16.60 2.01
C VAL A 307 -5.80 -17.43 3.24
N PHE A 308 -6.17 -18.70 3.03
CA PHE A 308 -6.41 -19.62 4.14
C PHE A 308 -5.13 -19.85 4.96
N ALA A 309 -3.97 -20.08 4.35
CA ALA A 309 -2.72 -20.29 5.06
C ALA A 309 -2.25 -19.05 5.85
N ALA A 310 -2.59 -17.85 5.38
CA ALA A 310 -2.18 -16.60 6.01
C ALA A 310 -2.94 -16.27 7.30
N TYR A 311 -4.20 -16.69 7.45
CA TYR A 311 -4.93 -16.54 8.71
C TYR A 311 -4.63 -17.70 9.67
N PRO A 312 -4.31 -17.44 10.95
CA PRO A 312 -4.45 -16.16 11.67
C PRO A 312 -3.15 -15.36 11.86
N LEU A 313 -2.03 -15.81 11.30
CA LEU A 313 -0.70 -15.29 11.60
C LEU A 313 -0.40 -13.94 10.92
N PHE A 314 -0.97 -13.72 9.73
CA PHE A 314 -0.65 -12.58 8.85
C PHE A 314 -1.87 -11.74 8.53
N LEU A 315 -3.06 -12.34 8.57
CA LEU A 315 -4.32 -11.64 8.40
C LEU A 315 -4.98 -11.46 9.75
N SER A 316 -5.43 -10.23 10.01
CA SER A 316 -6.40 -9.99 11.08
C SER A 316 -7.74 -10.64 10.76
N THR A 317 -8.57 -10.84 11.78
CA THR A 317 -9.96 -11.33 11.63
C THR A 317 -10.74 -10.53 10.59
N ARG A 318 -10.59 -9.20 10.61
CA ARG A 318 -11.25 -8.32 9.63
C ARG A 318 -10.70 -8.51 8.22
N GLN A 319 -9.37 -8.56 8.06
CA GLN A 319 -8.74 -8.75 6.74
C GLN A 319 -9.12 -10.11 6.14
N PHE A 320 -9.14 -11.17 6.94
CA PHE A 320 -9.55 -12.51 6.47
C PHE A 320 -11.01 -12.53 6.02
N ARG A 321 -11.93 -12.01 6.84
CA ARG A 321 -13.35 -11.87 6.48
C ARG A 321 -13.54 -11.10 5.19
N LEU A 322 -12.88 -9.95 5.06
CA LEU A 322 -12.94 -9.12 3.86
C LEU A 322 -12.37 -9.84 2.62
N ALA A 323 -11.27 -10.58 2.77
CA ALA A 323 -10.65 -11.33 1.68
C ALA A 323 -11.59 -12.42 1.16
N ILE A 324 -12.19 -13.21 2.06
CA ILE A 324 -13.15 -14.26 1.69
C ILE A 324 -14.40 -13.67 1.02
N ALA A 325 -14.99 -12.62 1.61
CA ALA A 325 -16.14 -11.93 1.03
C ALA A 325 -15.81 -11.36 -0.37
N SER A 326 -14.61 -10.81 -0.55
CA SER A 326 -14.14 -10.30 -1.85
C SER A 326 -13.95 -11.42 -2.87
N LEU A 327 -13.38 -12.55 -2.47
CA LEU A 327 -13.23 -13.74 -3.33
C LEU A 327 -14.58 -14.23 -3.83
N VAL A 328 -15.56 -14.40 -2.93
CA VAL A 328 -16.93 -14.81 -3.30
C VAL A 328 -17.58 -13.77 -4.20
N LYS A 329 -17.43 -12.47 -3.89
CA LYS A 329 -17.92 -11.39 -4.75
C LYS A 329 -17.32 -11.44 -6.15
N PHE A 330 -16.02 -11.68 -6.28
CA PHE A 330 -15.36 -11.73 -7.58
C PHE A 330 -15.69 -12.97 -8.40
N THR A 331 -16.03 -14.09 -7.75
CA THR A 331 -16.44 -15.32 -8.43
C THR A 331 -17.94 -15.40 -8.69
N SER A 332 -18.74 -14.53 -8.07
CA SER A 332 -20.20 -14.51 -8.22
C SER A 332 -20.67 -13.60 -9.36
N PRO A 333 -21.84 -13.85 -9.97
CA PRO A 333 -22.44 -12.94 -10.95
C PRO A 333 -22.62 -11.51 -10.38
N PRO A 334 -22.46 -10.45 -11.21
CA PRO A 334 -22.34 -10.45 -12.67
C PRO A 334 -20.89 -10.42 -13.20
N THR A 335 -19.90 -10.87 -12.43
CA THR A 335 -18.49 -10.76 -12.84
C THR A 335 -18.14 -11.69 -14.01
N ALA A 336 -17.10 -11.34 -14.77
CA ALA A 336 -16.63 -12.17 -15.89
C ALA A 336 -16.16 -13.57 -15.45
N LEU A 337 -15.62 -13.72 -14.23
CA LEU A 337 -15.16 -15.00 -13.69
C LEU A 337 -16.30 -15.99 -13.51
N SER A 338 -17.47 -15.53 -13.07
CA SER A 338 -18.68 -16.36 -12.95
C SER A 338 -19.10 -16.96 -14.31
N GLY A 339 -18.77 -16.30 -15.42
CA GLY A 339 -19.02 -16.78 -16.78
C GLY A 339 -18.12 -17.95 -17.20
N ILE A 340 -16.93 -18.10 -16.60
CA ILE A 340 -16.02 -19.23 -16.88
C ILE A 340 -16.47 -20.46 -16.09
N GLN A 341 -16.69 -20.30 -14.78
CA GLN A 341 -17.13 -21.38 -13.91
C GLN A 341 -18.04 -20.82 -12.82
N ARG A 342 -19.33 -21.19 -12.90
CA ARG A 342 -20.37 -20.67 -11.99
C ARG A 342 -20.25 -21.20 -10.56
N ASP A 343 -19.67 -22.39 -10.37
CA ASP A 343 -19.61 -23.06 -9.07
C ASP A 343 -18.46 -22.55 -8.17
N LEU A 344 -17.64 -21.60 -8.64
CA LEU A 344 -16.50 -21.09 -7.86
C LEU A 344 -16.87 -20.46 -6.50
N PRO A 345 -17.95 -19.66 -6.37
CA PRO A 345 -18.42 -19.18 -5.06
C PRO A 345 -18.69 -20.32 -4.09
N ASP A 346 -19.35 -21.38 -4.57
CA ASP A 346 -19.67 -22.56 -3.78
C ASP A 346 -18.41 -23.30 -3.33
N VAL A 347 -17.42 -23.46 -4.21
CA VAL A 347 -16.12 -24.07 -3.85
C VAL A 347 -15.42 -23.29 -2.73
N VAL A 348 -15.41 -21.96 -2.80
CA VAL A 348 -14.79 -21.12 -1.74
C VAL A 348 -15.49 -21.32 -0.39
N LEU A 349 -16.83 -21.33 -0.40
CA LEU A 349 -17.62 -21.54 0.83
C LEU A 349 -17.53 -22.98 1.34
N GLU A 350 -17.39 -23.98 0.48
CA GLU A 350 -17.15 -25.38 0.87
C GLU A 350 -15.78 -25.57 1.53
N MET A 351 -14.73 -24.92 1.01
CA MET A 351 -13.42 -24.88 1.68
C MET A 351 -13.51 -24.22 3.06
N LEU A 352 -14.33 -23.17 3.20
CA LEU A 352 -14.59 -22.52 4.47
C LEU A 352 -15.34 -23.45 5.44
N CYS A 353 -16.32 -24.21 4.96
CA CYS A 353 -17.03 -25.23 5.76
C CYS A 353 -16.07 -26.31 6.27
N ALA A 354 -15.20 -26.84 5.40
CA ALA A 354 -14.18 -27.80 5.79
C ALA A 354 -13.26 -27.23 6.89
N ARG A 355 -12.93 -25.94 6.83
CA ARG A 355 -12.16 -25.26 7.87
C ARG A 355 -12.95 -25.05 9.16
N ILE A 356 -14.23 -24.68 9.08
CA ILE A 356 -15.14 -24.57 10.25
C ILE A 356 -15.20 -25.89 11.02
N GLU A 357 -15.20 -27.02 10.30
CA GLU A 357 -15.26 -28.38 10.87
C GLU A 357 -13.92 -28.82 11.47
N ALA A 358 -12.80 -28.43 10.86
CA ALA A 358 -11.47 -28.73 11.36
C ALA A 358 -11.00 -27.82 12.51
N ALA A 359 -11.57 -26.62 12.63
CA ALA A 359 -11.16 -25.59 13.59
C ALA A 359 -11.42 -25.99 15.06
N ASP A 360 -10.46 -25.70 15.94
CA ASP A 360 -10.69 -25.86 17.38
C ASP A 360 -11.60 -24.74 17.91
N ALA A 361 -12.77 -25.12 18.41
CA ALA A 361 -13.76 -24.21 18.97
C ALA A 361 -13.53 -23.89 20.47
N ARG A 362 -12.47 -24.43 21.09
CA ARG A 362 -12.25 -24.29 22.54
C ARG A 362 -11.51 -23.04 22.95
N TYR A 363 -10.64 -22.52 22.09
CA TYR A 363 -9.74 -21.42 22.46
C TYR A 363 -9.83 -20.26 21.45
N PRO A 364 -9.82 -19.01 21.94
CA PRO A 364 -9.80 -17.85 21.07
C PRO A 364 -8.49 -17.81 20.28
N VAL A 365 -8.59 -17.36 19.03
CA VAL A 365 -7.44 -17.23 18.15
C VAL A 365 -6.73 -15.93 18.42
N LYS A 366 -5.41 -15.99 18.62
CA LYS A 366 -4.55 -14.79 18.64
C LYS A 366 -4.28 -14.37 17.20
N ALA A 367 -5.27 -13.72 16.59
CA ALA A 367 -5.14 -13.17 15.24
C ALA A 367 -4.16 -11.98 15.22
N TYR A 368 -3.56 -11.77 14.06
CA TYR A 368 -2.77 -10.58 13.80
C TYR A 368 -3.60 -9.31 14.10
N LYS A 369 -2.99 -8.36 14.81
CA LYS A 369 -3.56 -7.03 15.07
C LYS A 369 -2.76 -5.99 14.28
N PRO A 370 -3.37 -5.29 13.30
CA PRO A 370 -2.70 -4.20 12.63
C PRO A 370 -2.34 -3.12 13.66
N PRO A 371 -1.19 -2.43 13.50
CA PRO A 371 -0.91 -1.26 14.32
C PRO A 371 -2.07 -0.26 14.17
N PRO A 372 -2.47 0.43 15.25
CA PRO A 372 -3.52 1.43 15.16
C PRO A 372 -3.14 2.48 14.10
N PRO A 373 -4.11 3.00 13.33
CA PRO A 373 -3.83 4.04 12.37
C PRO A 373 -3.13 5.21 13.07
N PRO A 374 -2.10 5.82 12.44
CA PRO A 374 -1.44 6.98 13.03
C PRO A 374 -2.48 8.08 13.24
N VAL A 375 -2.52 8.60 14.47
CA VAL A 375 -3.45 9.65 14.89
C VAL A 375 -3.31 10.83 13.94
N GLU A 376 -4.36 11.14 13.17
CA GLU A 376 -4.42 12.35 12.36
C GLU A 376 -4.31 13.57 13.30
N ALA A 377 -3.14 14.23 13.30
CA ALA A 377 -3.03 15.53 13.91
C ALA A 377 -3.83 16.51 13.04
N THR A 378 -5.03 16.88 13.50
CA THR A 378 -5.74 18.02 12.93
C THR A 378 -4.84 19.26 13.01
N PRO A 379 -4.90 20.19 12.03
CA PRO A 379 -4.03 21.37 11.99
C PRO A 379 -4.15 22.28 13.23
N ASP A 380 -5.17 22.09 14.08
CA ASP A 380 -5.43 22.89 15.28
C ASP A 380 -4.91 22.27 16.60
N GLY A 381 -4.15 21.17 16.56
CA GLY A 381 -3.53 20.61 17.77
C GLY A 381 -4.51 20.03 18.80
N SER A 382 -5.81 19.98 18.48
CA SER A 382 -6.77 19.13 19.19
C SER A 382 -6.54 17.69 18.78
N ALA A 383 -6.00 16.88 19.71
CA ALA A 383 -5.98 15.44 19.56
C ALA A 383 -7.41 14.96 19.26
N PRO A 384 -7.65 14.21 18.16
CA PRO A 384 -8.93 13.53 18.02
C PRO A 384 -9.08 12.60 19.23
N ALA A 385 -10.29 12.55 19.79
CA ALA A 385 -10.61 11.65 20.89
C ALA A 385 -10.08 10.26 20.53
N ALA A 386 -9.20 9.71 21.37
CA ALA A 386 -8.70 8.36 21.21
C ALA A 386 -9.93 7.48 20.98
N ALA A 387 -10.01 6.85 19.80
CA ALA A 387 -11.05 5.87 19.55
C ALA A 387 -11.00 4.88 20.72
N GLU A 388 -12.10 4.78 21.47
CA GLU A 388 -12.17 3.87 22.60
C GLU A 388 -11.72 2.48 22.11
N PRO A 389 -10.85 1.77 22.85
CA PRO A 389 -10.46 0.42 22.48
C PRO A 389 -11.75 -0.40 22.38
N GLN A 390 -12.14 -0.77 21.17
CA GLN A 390 -13.29 -1.66 20.97
C GLN A 390 -13.04 -2.92 21.82
N PRO A 391 -14.05 -3.40 22.56
CA PRO A 391 -13.90 -4.58 23.40
C PRO A 391 -13.34 -5.72 22.55
N GLU A 392 -12.31 -6.38 23.08
CA GLU A 392 -11.61 -7.44 22.37
C GLU A 392 -12.57 -8.60 22.12
N GLU A 393 -13.09 -8.71 20.89
CA GLU A 393 -13.92 -9.85 20.51
C GLU A 393 -13.01 -11.08 20.40
N GLU A 394 -12.96 -11.87 21.47
CA GLU A 394 -12.18 -13.10 21.56
C GLU A 394 -12.81 -14.25 20.75
N PHE A 395 -12.85 -14.10 19.42
CA PHE A 395 -13.38 -15.13 18.54
C PHE A 395 -12.43 -16.33 18.40
N THR A 396 -13.02 -17.53 18.28
CA THR A 396 -12.30 -18.73 17.87
C THR A 396 -12.08 -18.73 16.35
N GLU A 397 -11.22 -19.62 15.84
CA GLU A 397 -11.03 -19.77 14.39
C GLU A 397 -12.35 -20.13 13.70
N ARG A 398 -13.12 -21.00 14.35
CA ARG A 398 -14.45 -21.42 13.92
C ARG A 398 -15.39 -20.23 13.80
N ASP A 399 -15.46 -19.39 14.82
CA ASP A 399 -16.35 -18.21 14.81
C ASP A 399 -16.01 -17.25 13.67
N VAL A 400 -14.71 -17.00 13.43
CA VAL A 400 -14.25 -16.12 12.35
C VAL A 400 -14.58 -16.70 10.98
N CYS A 401 -14.44 -18.01 10.79
CA CYS A 401 -14.82 -18.65 9.54
C CYS A 401 -16.34 -18.57 9.32
N ILE A 402 -17.16 -18.74 10.36
CA ILE A 402 -18.61 -18.55 10.26
C ILE A 402 -18.92 -17.09 9.90
N LEU A 403 -18.33 -16.10 10.58
CA LEU A 403 -18.51 -14.68 10.24
C LEU A 403 -18.15 -14.39 8.77
N SER A 404 -17.05 -14.97 8.28
CA SER A 404 -16.59 -14.81 6.90
C SER A 404 -17.60 -15.39 5.89
N MET A 405 -18.25 -16.51 6.24
CA MET A 405 -19.33 -17.10 5.45
C MET A 405 -20.55 -16.18 5.41
N LEU A 406 -20.92 -15.58 6.55
CA LEU A 406 -22.06 -14.65 6.62
C LEU A 406 -21.82 -13.40 5.77
N ASP A 407 -20.61 -12.85 5.81
CA ASP A 407 -20.22 -11.68 5.01
C ASP A 407 -20.23 -11.96 3.50
N ALA A 408 -20.16 -13.22 3.09
CA ALA A 408 -20.15 -13.64 1.70
C ALA A 408 -21.57 -13.85 1.13
N LEU A 409 -22.58 -14.11 1.98
CA LEU A 409 -23.96 -14.40 1.55
C LEU A 409 -24.57 -13.34 0.62
N PRO A 410 -24.37 -12.02 0.84
CA PRO A 410 -24.93 -10.99 -0.05
C PRO A 410 -24.50 -11.09 -1.51
N PHE A 411 -23.38 -11.76 -1.79
CA PHE A 411 -22.84 -11.87 -3.14
C PHE A 411 -23.33 -13.10 -3.90
N MET A 412 -23.91 -14.09 -3.22
CA MET A 412 -24.31 -15.37 -3.81
C MET A 412 -25.41 -15.19 -4.87
N GLU A 413 -25.49 -16.07 -5.87
CA GLU A 413 -26.64 -16.12 -6.77
C GLU A 413 -27.91 -16.55 -6.01
N GLU A 414 -29.07 -16.04 -6.41
CA GLU A 414 -30.37 -16.31 -5.74
C GLU A 414 -30.64 -17.81 -5.53
N ALA A 415 -30.34 -18.64 -6.53
CA ALA A 415 -30.53 -20.09 -6.45
C ALA A 415 -29.61 -20.75 -5.41
N ALA A 416 -28.37 -20.25 -5.27
CA ALA A 416 -27.40 -20.77 -4.31
C ALA A 416 -27.64 -20.22 -2.91
N LEU A 417 -28.10 -18.98 -2.78
CA LEU A 417 -28.30 -18.28 -1.52
C LEU A 417 -29.15 -19.10 -0.55
N MET A 418 -30.27 -19.66 -1.00
CA MET A 418 -31.18 -20.43 -0.16
C MET A 418 -30.48 -21.62 0.51
N ARG A 419 -29.68 -22.37 -0.27
CA ARG A 419 -28.87 -23.49 0.25
C ARG A 419 -27.87 -23.00 1.29
N TRP A 420 -27.20 -21.89 1.02
CA TRP A 420 -26.17 -21.35 1.92
C TRP A 420 -26.74 -20.71 3.18
N LEU A 421 -27.97 -20.17 3.14
CA LEU A 421 -28.69 -19.71 4.32
C LEU A 421 -28.92 -20.86 5.31
N ASP A 422 -29.36 -22.02 4.84
CA ASP A 422 -29.57 -23.21 5.68
C ASP A 422 -28.26 -23.71 6.32
N ILE A 423 -27.20 -23.83 5.50
CA ILE A 423 -25.89 -24.28 5.98
C ILE A 423 -25.35 -23.30 7.02
N ALA A 424 -25.38 -22.00 6.72
CA ALA A 424 -24.89 -20.97 7.62
C ALA A 424 -25.68 -20.91 8.93
N ALA A 425 -27.01 -21.00 8.85
CA ALA A 425 -27.88 -21.07 10.01
C ALA A 425 -27.56 -22.28 10.89
N GLY A 426 -27.31 -23.44 10.28
CA GLY A 426 -26.91 -24.66 10.99
C GLY A 426 -25.60 -24.49 11.76
N TYR A 427 -24.60 -23.80 11.18
CA TYR A 427 -23.36 -23.51 11.90
C TYR A 427 -23.55 -22.52 13.04
N VAL A 428 -24.31 -21.44 12.84
CA VAL A 428 -24.61 -20.44 13.88
C VAL A 428 -25.44 -21.06 15.03
N GLY A 429 -26.43 -21.88 14.71
CA GLY A 429 -27.28 -22.56 15.68
C GLY A 429 -26.51 -23.54 16.58
N LYS A 430 -25.47 -24.18 16.05
CA LYS A 430 -24.58 -25.11 16.76
C LYS A 430 -23.53 -24.41 17.64
N THR A 431 -23.38 -23.08 17.56
CA THR A 431 -22.43 -22.35 18.40
C THR A 431 -22.92 -22.29 19.85
N THR A 432 -22.13 -22.82 20.78
CA THR A 432 -22.48 -22.95 22.19
C THR A 432 -21.98 -21.81 23.08
N ARG A 433 -20.89 -21.12 22.68
CA ARG A 433 -20.30 -20.03 23.45
C ARG A 433 -21.17 -18.77 23.38
N GLY A 434 -21.63 -18.27 24.53
CA GLY A 434 -22.61 -17.18 24.64
C GLY A 434 -22.25 -15.94 23.84
N ASP A 435 -21.08 -15.34 24.10
CA ASP A 435 -20.66 -14.10 23.45
C ASP A 435 -20.49 -14.25 21.93
N SER A 436 -19.82 -15.32 21.47
CA SER A 436 -19.69 -15.62 20.03
C SER A 436 -21.06 -15.88 19.39
N ARG A 437 -21.98 -16.56 20.08
CA ARG A 437 -23.31 -16.88 19.59
C ARG A 437 -24.14 -15.62 19.36
N GLU A 438 -24.09 -14.66 20.26
CA GLU A 438 -24.79 -13.37 20.10
C GLU A 438 -24.21 -12.56 18.93
N ALA A 439 -22.89 -12.45 18.84
CA ALA A 439 -22.23 -11.75 17.74
C ALA A 439 -22.55 -12.39 16.37
N LEU A 440 -22.49 -13.71 16.26
CA LEU A 440 -22.83 -14.45 15.03
C LEU A 440 -24.30 -14.26 14.63
N ARG A 441 -25.22 -14.30 15.60
CA ARG A 441 -26.65 -14.06 15.35
C ARG A 441 -26.94 -12.64 14.94
N GLY A 442 -26.33 -11.67 15.62
CA GLY A 442 -26.42 -10.27 15.27
C GLY A 442 -25.97 -10.08 13.82
N ARG A 443 -24.79 -10.60 13.49
CA ARG A 443 -24.27 -10.50 12.12
C ARG A 443 -25.16 -11.17 11.08
N PHE A 444 -25.69 -12.36 11.37
CA PHE A 444 -26.62 -13.06 10.48
C PHE A 444 -27.88 -12.24 10.22
N TRP A 445 -28.42 -11.63 11.28
CA TRP A 445 -29.58 -10.75 11.19
C TRP A 445 -29.27 -9.47 10.40
N ASP A 446 -28.12 -8.85 10.62
CA ASP A 446 -27.70 -7.65 9.87
C ASP A 446 -27.66 -7.93 8.37
N VAL A 447 -27.12 -9.09 7.98
CA VAL A 447 -27.08 -9.51 6.57
C VAL A 447 -28.50 -9.61 6.01
N ILE A 448 -29.40 -10.35 6.66
CA ILE A 448 -30.78 -10.54 6.18
C ILE A 448 -31.57 -9.23 6.15
N SER A 449 -31.41 -8.40 7.16
CA SER A 449 -32.24 -7.21 7.35
C SER A 449 -31.80 -5.99 6.54
N GLY A 450 -30.53 -5.92 6.11
CA GLY A 450 -30.00 -4.69 5.51
C GLY A 450 -28.97 -4.82 4.39
N GLU A 451 -28.31 -5.98 4.19
CA GLU A 451 -27.20 -6.08 3.23
C GLU A 451 -27.55 -6.83 1.94
N LEU A 452 -28.67 -7.55 1.91
CA LEU A 452 -29.17 -8.19 0.71
C LEU A 452 -29.81 -7.18 -0.23
N ASP A 453 -29.65 -7.38 -1.55
CA ASP A 453 -30.40 -6.63 -2.54
C ASP A 453 -31.85 -7.12 -2.65
N VAL A 454 -32.68 -6.39 -3.38
CA VAL A 454 -34.13 -6.60 -3.43
C VAL A 454 -34.50 -8.05 -3.81
N GLY A 455 -33.81 -8.64 -4.80
CA GLY A 455 -34.06 -10.01 -5.25
C GLY A 455 -33.75 -11.03 -4.16
N ARG A 456 -32.57 -10.94 -3.53
CA ARG A 456 -32.16 -11.83 -2.44
C ARG A 456 -33.00 -11.64 -1.17
N SER A 457 -33.39 -10.41 -0.84
CA SER A 457 -34.26 -10.14 0.32
C SER A 457 -35.64 -10.78 0.17
N GLN A 458 -36.19 -10.84 -1.04
CA GLN A 458 -37.48 -11.52 -1.30
C GLN A 458 -37.43 -13.02 -1.03
N LEU A 459 -36.24 -13.63 -1.04
CA LEU A 459 -36.03 -15.03 -0.70
C LEU A 459 -35.69 -15.22 0.78
N ALA A 460 -34.79 -14.39 1.31
CA ALA A 460 -34.28 -14.53 2.67
C ALA A 460 -35.30 -14.19 3.77
N ILE A 461 -36.19 -13.21 3.54
CA ILE A 461 -37.19 -12.79 4.54
C ILE A 461 -38.26 -13.87 4.75
N PRO A 462 -38.87 -14.47 3.70
CA PRO A 462 -39.74 -15.63 3.86
C PRO A 462 -39.02 -16.79 4.54
N TRP A 463 -37.81 -17.14 4.07
CA TRP A 463 -37.00 -18.21 4.66
C TRP A 463 -36.77 -18.00 6.18
N TRP A 464 -36.46 -16.76 6.60
CA TRP A 464 -36.31 -16.42 8.02
C TRP A 464 -37.59 -16.65 8.82
N SER A 465 -38.75 -16.36 8.22
CA SER A 465 -40.07 -16.47 8.86
C SER A 465 -40.62 -17.90 8.86
N GLU A 466 -40.15 -18.75 7.95
CA GLU A 466 -40.65 -20.12 7.71
C GLU A 466 -39.79 -21.22 8.38
N GLY A 467 -39.05 -20.89 9.45
CA GLY A 467 -38.25 -21.88 10.20
C GLY A 467 -36.75 -21.54 10.28
N GLY A 468 -36.24 -20.67 9.42
CA GLY A 468 -34.82 -20.30 9.39
C GLY A 468 -34.37 -19.63 10.69
N ARG A 469 -35.23 -18.79 11.28
CA ARG A 469 -35.00 -18.15 12.57
C ARG A 469 -34.77 -19.18 13.68
N GLU A 470 -35.58 -20.24 13.74
CA GLU A 470 -35.51 -21.28 14.76
C GLU A 470 -34.18 -22.03 14.70
N VAL A 471 -33.67 -22.28 13.48
CA VAL A 471 -32.37 -22.91 13.24
C VAL A 471 -31.24 -22.02 13.76
N VAL A 472 -31.24 -20.72 13.43
CA VAL A 472 -30.26 -19.74 13.92
C VAL A 472 -30.32 -19.60 15.46
N LEU A 473 -31.53 -19.68 16.01
CA LEU A 473 -31.76 -19.67 17.45
C LEU A 473 -31.37 -21.00 18.13
N GLY A 474 -31.06 -22.06 17.38
CA GLY A 474 -30.74 -23.38 17.92
C GLY A 474 -31.91 -23.98 18.71
N ILE A 475 -33.14 -23.63 18.31
CA ILE A 475 -34.40 -24.10 18.92
C ILE A 475 -34.89 -25.38 18.21
N SER A 476 -34.40 -25.63 17.00
CA SER A 476 -34.69 -26.84 16.22
C SER A 476 -34.04 -28.07 16.86
N GLY A 477 -34.87 -29.02 17.30
CA GLY A 477 -34.50 -30.29 17.94
C GLY A 477 -34.02 -31.37 16.97
#